data_AF-A0A9R1G522-F1
#
_entry.id   AF-A0A9R1G522-F1
#
_cell.length_a   1.000
_cell.length_b   1.000
_cell.length_c   1.000
_cell.angle_alpha   90.00
_cell.angle_beta   90.00
_cell.angle_gamma   90.00
#
_symmetry.space_group_name_H-M   'P 1'
#
loop_
_entity.id
_entity.type
_entity.pdbx_description
1 polymer ?
#
loop_
_entity_poly.entity_id
_entity_poly.type
_entity_poly.pdbx_seq_one_letter_code
_entity_poly.pdbx_strand_id
1 'polypeptide(L)'
;MLKIRSAKCPWASVGAAGALVMLVTAVHVFMVPILPSSLDFSGARRSVHHRPRNVLPGAGVVDSRLRARFPADSYEAVTFRAAPWKAEIGRWLAGCHAESSAVNITEAIGTKRCEKDCSGNGVCNYDLGECRCFHGYA
;
A
#
# COMPACT_ATOMS: atom_id res chain seq x y z
N MET A 1 -54.52 19.79 31.93
CA MET A 1 -54.80 19.54 30.50
C MET A 1 -53.65 20.12 29.67
N LEU A 2 -52.69 19.30 29.22
CA LEU A 2 -51.66 19.78 28.28
C LEU A 2 -52.26 19.83 26.88
N LYS A 3 -52.41 21.03 26.32
CA LYS A 3 -52.75 21.21 24.90
C LYS A 3 -51.54 20.84 24.05
N ILE A 4 -51.54 19.62 23.52
CA ILE A 4 -50.64 19.23 22.42
C ILE A 4 -51.14 19.97 21.18
N ARG A 5 -50.48 21.09 20.86
CA ARG A 5 -50.71 21.81 19.62
C ARG A 5 -50.05 21.00 18.50
N SER A 6 -50.86 20.35 17.68
CA SER A 6 -50.42 19.67 16.45
C SER A 6 -49.74 20.72 15.55
N ALA A 7 -48.41 20.76 15.60
CA ALA A 7 -47.62 21.56 14.69
C ALA A 7 -47.60 20.78 13.37
N LYS A 8 -48.36 21.25 12.38
CA LYS A 8 -48.17 20.87 10.97
C LYS A 8 -46.68 21.05 10.71
N CYS A 9 -45.92 19.97 10.55
CA CYS A 9 -44.49 20.05 10.27
C CYS A 9 -44.32 20.94 9.03
N PRO A 10 -43.75 22.15 9.17
CA PRO A 10 -43.57 23.00 8.02
C PRO A 10 -42.60 22.27 7.09
N TRP A 11 -42.92 22.12 5.81
CA TRP A 11 -42.06 21.40 4.85
C TRP A 11 -40.60 21.88 4.85
N ALA A 12 -40.35 23.11 5.32
CA ALA A 12 -39.02 23.64 5.61
C ALA A 12 -38.19 22.78 6.59
N SER A 13 -38.79 22.21 7.64
CA SER A 13 -38.05 21.36 8.60
C SER A 13 -37.66 20.02 8.00
N VAL A 14 -38.50 19.46 7.12
CA VAL A 14 -38.21 18.23 6.37
C VAL A 14 -37.07 18.49 5.37
N GLY A 15 -37.10 19.63 4.68
CA GLY A 15 -36.02 20.06 3.78
C GLY A 15 -34.69 20.23 4.51
N ALA A 16 -34.69 20.88 5.68
CA ALA A 16 -33.49 21.08 6.49
C ALA A 16 -32.90 19.75 6.99
N ALA A 17 -33.73 18.82 7.45
CA ALA A 17 -33.29 17.50 7.86
C ALA A 17 -32.68 16.71 6.70
N GLY A 18 -33.30 16.76 5.52
CA GLY A 18 -32.77 16.14 4.30
C GLY A 18 -31.42 16.71 3.88
N ALA A 19 -31.27 18.04 3.91
CA ALA A 19 -30.00 18.71 3.60
C ALA A 19 -28.88 18.30 4.57
N LEU A 20 -29.20 18.18 5.87
CA LEU A 20 -28.26 17.71 6.89
C LEU A 20 -27.80 16.26 6.65
N VAL A 21 -28.73 15.37 6.32
CA VAL A 21 -28.39 13.98 5.98
C VAL A 21 -27.50 13.92 4.75
N MET A 22 -27.80 14.68 3.69
CA MET A 22 -26.98 14.73 2.48
C MET A 22 -25.58 15.28 2.73
N LEU A 23 -25.45 16.29 3.61
CA LEU A 23 -24.15 16.84 3.99
C LEU A 23 -23.33 15.79 4.76
N VAL A 24 -23.94 15.12 5.74
CA VAL A 24 -23.26 14.09 6.54
C VAL A 24 -22.82 12.93 5.65
N THR A 25 -23.66 12.46 4.73
CA THR A 25 -23.29 11.39 3.80
C THR A 25 -22.18 11.81 2.86
N ALA A 26 -22.21 13.03 2.31
CA ALA A 26 -21.13 13.56 1.50
C ALA A 26 -19.81 13.60 2.28
N VAL A 27 -19.80 14.13 3.50
CA VAL A 27 -18.60 14.13 4.36
C VAL A 27 -18.08 12.71 4.58
N HIS A 28 -18.94 11.73 4.87
CA HIS A 28 -18.50 10.35 5.02
C HIS A 28 -17.94 9.80 3.70
N VAL A 29 -18.60 9.99 2.56
CA VAL A 29 -18.11 9.49 1.26
C VAL A 29 -16.79 10.15 0.82
N PHE A 30 -16.58 11.42 1.14
CA PHE A 30 -15.37 12.17 0.73
C PHE A 30 -14.22 12.12 1.75
N MET A 31 -14.50 11.96 3.05
CA MET A 31 -13.48 11.92 4.11
C MET A 31 -13.14 10.51 4.58
N VAL A 32 -14.01 9.52 4.39
CA VAL A 32 -13.68 8.10 4.66
C VAL A 32 -12.60 7.55 3.71
N PRO A 33 -12.44 7.98 2.43
CA PRO A 33 -11.31 7.56 1.61
C PRO A 33 -9.95 8.08 2.10
N ILE A 34 -9.93 9.06 3.01
CA ILE A 34 -8.70 9.68 3.55
C ILE A 34 -8.17 8.89 4.76
N LEU A 35 -9.02 8.09 5.42
CA LEU A 35 -8.57 7.05 6.33
C LEU A 35 -8.69 5.70 5.60
N PRO A 36 -7.58 5.00 5.30
CA PRO A 36 -7.69 3.69 4.69
C PRO A 36 -8.55 2.79 5.59
N SER A 37 -9.77 2.49 5.17
CA SER A 37 -10.62 1.43 5.71
C SER A 37 -10.06 0.03 5.37
N SER A 38 -8.80 -0.05 4.95
CA SER A 38 -8.05 -1.24 4.58
C SER A 38 -7.02 -1.68 5.63
N LEU A 39 -7.27 -1.41 6.92
CA LEU A 39 -6.55 -2.15 7.98
C LEU A 39 -7.00 -3.62 8.10
N ASP A 40 -7.93 -4.08 7.25
CA ASP A 40 -8.19 -5.50 7.01
C ASP A 40 -7.27 -6.06 5.91
N PHE A 41 -5.95 -5.86 6.03
CA PHE A 41 -4.97 -6.66 5.27
C PHE A 41 -4.79 -8.08 5.86
N SER A 42 -5.70 -8.51 6.74
CA SER A 42 -5.84 -9.91 7.15
C SER A 42 -6.52 -10.73 6.06
N GLY A 43 -6.10 -10.55 4.80
CA GLY A 43 -6.51 -11.39 3.69
C GLY A 43 -5.88 -12.78 3.84
N ALA A 44 -6.73 -13.79 3.98
CA ALA A 44 -6.35 -15.19 3.96
C ALA A 44 -5.28 -15.46 2.91
N ARG A 45 -4.15 -16.04 3.34
CA ARG A 45 -3.03 -16.43 2.47
C ARG A 45 -3.55 -17.24 1.28
N ARG A 46 -3.66 -16.64 0.09
CA ARG A 46 -3.54 -17.42 -1.15
C ARG A 46 -2.07 -17.72 -1.33
N SER A 47 -1.68 -18.90 -0.87
CA SER A 47 -0.37 -19.49 -1.10
C SER A 47 -0.13 -19.64 -2.60
N VAL A 48 0.42 -18.62 -3.24
CA VAL A 48 1.08 -18.79 -4.54
C VAL A 48 2.38 -19.54 -4.25
N HIS A 49 2.39 -20.80 -4.67
CA HIS A 49 3.48 -21.76 -4.50
C HIS A 49 4.65 -21.40 -5.42
N HIS A 50 5.35 -20.29 -5.15
CA HIS A 50 6.74 -20.13 -5.58
C HIS A 50 7.59 -20.07 -4.33
N ARG A 51 8.18 -21.21 -3.95
CA ARG A 51 9.17 -21.27 -2.86
C ARG A 51 10.51 -20.76 -3.39
N PRO A 52 11.07 -19.64 -2.90
CA PRO A 52 12.51 -19.47 -2.92
C PRO A 52 13.11 -20.49 -1.95
N ARG A 53 14.12 -21.24 -2.38
CA ARG A 53 14.61 -22.45 -1.70
C ARG A 53 15.21 -22.24 -0.30
N ASN A 54 15.34 -21.01 0.22
CA ASN A 54 16.05 -20.75 1.48
C ASN A 54 15.32 -19.81 2.46
N VAL A 55 13.99 -19.76 2.48
CA VAL A 55 13.27 -18.99 3.52
C VAL A 55 12.95 -19.91 4.71
N LEU A 56 13.66 -19.69 5.81
CA LEU A 56 13.38 -20.32 7.10
C LEU A 56 11.90 -20.08 7.49
N PRO A 57 11.14 -21.11 7.87
CA PRO A 57 9.71 -20.96 8.15
C PRO A 57 9.53 -20.26 9.50
N GLY A 58 9.16 -18.98 9.50
CA GLY A 58 8.75 -18.34 10.76
C GLY A 58 8.73 -16.82 10.78
N ALA A 59 7.86 -16.18 9.99
CA ALA A 59 7.52 -14.77 10.19
C ALA A 59 6.04 -14.65 10.58
N GLY A 60 5.68 -15.30 11.69
CA GLY A 60 4.49 -15.01 12.50
C GLY A 60 4.85 -14.73 13.96
N VAL A 61 6.15 -14.72 14.28
CA VAL A 61 6.69 -14.40 15.60
C VAL A 61 7.41 -13.08 15.42
N VAL A 62 6.88 -12.00 15.99
CA VAL A 62 7.69 -10.81 16.23
C VAL A 62 8.87 -11.30 17.06
N ASP A 63 10.06 -11.36 16.45
CA ASP A 63 11.27 -11.88 17.07
C ASP A 63 11.44 -11.23 18.46
N SER A 64 11.68 -12.05 19.48
CA SER A 64 11.87 -11.59 20.86
C SER A 64 12.98 -10.53 20.95
N ARG A 65 13.95 -10.57 20.03
CA ARG A 65 15.00 -9.55 19.89
C ARG A 65 14.46 -8.17 19.51
N LEU A 66 13.41 -8.10 18.69
CA LEU A 66 12.75 -6.84 18.31
C LEU A 66 12.01 -6.20 19.49
N ARG A 67 11.44 -7.01 20.40
CA ARG A 67 10.79 -6.49 21.62
C ARG A 67 11.79 -5.84 22.57
N ALA A 68 12.97 -6.42 22.73
CA ALA A 68 14.05 -5.87 23.55
C ALA A 68 14.66 -4.60 22.93
N ARG A 69 14.80 -4.58 21.60
CA ARG A 69 15.40 -3.46 20.86
C ARG A 69 14.44 -2.27 20.70
N PHE A 70 13.14 -2.54 20.62
CA PHE A 70 12.08 -1.54 20.48
C PHE A 70 11.01 -1.74 21.56
N PRO A 71 11.28 -1.26 22.80
CA PRO A 71 10.33 -1.34 23.90
C PRO A 71 9.11 -0.46 23.63
N ALA A 72 7.94 -0.93 24.07
CA ALA A 72 6.73 -0.13 24.00
C ALA A 72 6.68 0.85 25.18
N ASP A 73 6.07 2.00 24.97
CA ASP A 73 5.76 2.96 26.03
C ASP A 73 4.54 2.50 26.88
N SER A 74 4.13 3.34 27.82
CA SER A 74 2.96 3.07 28.68
C SER A 74 1.63 2.96 27.93
N TYR A 75 1.59 3.36 26.65
CA TYR A 75 0.42 3.31 25.78
C TYR A 75 0.50 2.16 24.77
N GLU A 76 1.42 1.22 24.97
CA GLU A 76 1.71 0.11 24.05
C GLU A 76 2.09 0.59 22.63
N ALA A 77 2.73 1.75 22.54
CA ALA A 77 3.20 2.33 21.30
C ALA A 77 4.73 2.29 21.19
N VAL A 78 5.21 2.18 19.95
CA VAL A 78 6.64 2.24 19.60
C VAL A 78 6.83 3.37 18.59
N THR A 79 7.75 4.28 18.87
CA THR A 79 8.09 5.37 17.93
C THR A 79 8.98 4.83 16.81
N PHE A 80 8.55 5.03 15.57
CA PHE A 80 9.33 4.71 14.38
C PHE A 80 9.15 5.84 13.35
N ARG A 81 10.27 6.38 12.84
CA ARG A 81 10.29 7.55 11.94
C ARG A 81 9.49 8.75 12.47
N ALA A 82 9.72 9.11 13.73
CA ALA A 82 9.06 10.22 14.43
C ALA A 82 7.52 10.13 14.53
N ALA A 83 6.94 8.95 14.31
CA ALA A 83 5.51 8.70 14.50
C ALA A 83 5.28 7.56 15.50
N PRO A 84 4.25 7.63 16.36
CA PRO A 84 3.87 6.53 17.25
C PRO A 84 3.07 5.47 16.48
N TRP A 85 3.42 4.19 16.69
CA TRP A 85 2.73 3.03 16.10
C TRP A 85 2.31 2.05 17.18
N LYS A 86 1.24 1.28 16.97
CA LYS A 86 0.95 0.10 17.80
C LYS A 86 2.18 -0.79 17.88
N ALA A 87 2.52 -1.28 19.07
CA ALA A 87 3.81 -1.94 19.33
C ALA A 87 4.16 -3.07 18.35
N GLU A 88 3.18 -3.89 17.95
CA GLU A 88 3.42 -4.98 17.00
C GLU A 88 3.84 -4.46 15.61
N ILE A 89 3.11 -3.46 15.10
CA ILE A 89 3.35 -2.84 13.79
C ILE A 89 4.66 -2.04 13.82
N GLY A 90 4.88 -1.24 14.86
CA GLY A 90 6.10 -0.45 15.02
C GLY A 90 7.36 -1.31 15.09
N ARG A 91 7.32 -2.43 15.82
CA ARG A 91 8.44 -3.39 15.89
C ARG A 91 8.72 -4.05 14.55
N TRP A 92 7.67 -4.41 13.81
CA TRP A 92 7.82 -5.00 12.48
C TRP A 92 8.46 -4.01 11.51
N LEU A 93 7.96 -2.76 11.46
CA LEU A 93 8.52 -1.69 10.61
C LEU A 93 9.99 -1.39 10.94
N ALA A 94 10.32 -1.30 12.24
CA ALA A 94 11.67 -1.05 12.69
C ALA A 94 12.62 -2.23 12.43
N GLY A 95 12.13 -3.46 12.55
CA GLY A 95 12.87 -4.68 12.20
C GLY A 95 13.17 -4.75 10.70
N CYS A 96 12.16 -4.58 9.85
CA CYS A 96 12.35 -4.54 8.40
C CYS A 96 13.29 -3.42 7.97
N HIS A 97 13.24 -2.25 8.61
CA HIS A 97 14.15 -1.15 8.29
C HIS A 97 15.62 -1.46 8.64
N ALA A 98 15.85 -2.17 9.75
CA ALA A 98 17.19 -2.60 10.15
C ALA A 98 17.79 -3.65 9.19
N GLU A 99 16.94 -4.46 8.55
CA GLU A 99 17.36 -5.48 7.57
C GLU A 99 17.29 -5.00 6.12
N SER A 100 16.57 -3.91 5.83
CA SER A 100 16.49 -3.33 4.49
C SER A 100 17.78 -2.59 4.18
N SER A 101 18.75 -3.29 3.61
CA SER A 101 19.83 -2.63 2.89
C SER A 101 19.25 -1.89 1.68
N ALA A 102 19.77 -0.69 1.39
CA ALA A 102 19.42 0.00 0.15
C ALA A 102 19.91 -0.87 -1.01
N VAL A 103 18.99 -1.55 -1.68
CA VAL A 103 19.31 -2.28 -2.90
C VAL A 103 19.68 -1.24 -3.94
N ASN A 104 20.95 -1.16 -4.30
CA ASN A 104 21.40 -0.34 -5.40
C ASN A 104 20.94 -1.02 -6.69
N ILE A 105 19.74 -0.67 -7.15
CA ILE A 105 19.25 -1.07 -8.47
C ILE A 105 20.01 -0.20 -9.46
N THR A 106 21.19 -0.66 -9.88
CA THR A 106 21.85 -0.10 -11.06
C THR A 106 21.06 -0.57 -12.27
N GLU A 107 20.04 0.20 -12.64
CA GLU A 107 19.50 0.10 -13.99
C GLU A 107 20.62 0.56 -14.93
N ALA A 108 21.05 -0.35 -15.80
CA ALA A 108 21.85 0.05 -16.95
C ALA A 108 20.92 0.86 -17.86
N ILE A 109 20.78 2.15 -17.58
CA ILE A 109 20.20 3.14 -18.52
C ILE A 109 21.27 3.38 -19.59
N GLY A 110 21.62 2.30 -20.28
CA GLY A 110 22.42 2.31 -21.48
C GLY A 110 21.54 1.70 -22.53
N THR A 111 21.31 2.43 -23.62
CA THR A 111 20.74 1.87 -24.84
C THR A 111 21.51 0.59 -25.16
N LYS A 112 20.89 -0.56 -24.92
CA LYS A 112 21.47 -1.84 -25.26
C LYS A 112 21.77 -1.81 -26.75
N ARG A 113 23.03 -2.05 -27.12
CA ARG A 113 23.43 -2.05 -28.53
C ARG A 113 23.14 -3.40 -29.14
N CYS A 114 22.50 -3.39 -30.30
CA CYS A 114 22.37 -4.59 -31.10
C CYS A 114 23.70 -4.93 -31.77
N GLU A 115 23.96 -6.22 -31.94
CA GLU A 115 25.12 -6.71 -32.68
C GLU A 115 25.10 -6.14 -34.10
N LYS A 116 26.11 -5.32 -34.41
CA LYS A 116 26.28 -4.63 -35.70
C LYS A 116 25.02 -3.89 -36.20
N ASP A 117 24.21 -3.37 -35.28
CA ASP A 117 22.93 -2.70 -35.60
C ASP A 117 22.04 -3.57 -36.53
N CYS A 118 21.90 -4.85 -36.15
CA CYS A 118 21.16 -5.87 -36.90
C CYS A 118 21.74 -6.14 -38.30
N SER A 119 23.03 -5.87 -38.50
CA SER A 119 23.75 -6.01 -39.77
C SER A 119 23.05 -5.31 -40.96
N GLY A 120 22.24 -4.28 -40.68
CA GLY A 120 21.42 -3.59 -41.68
C GLY A 120 20.17 -4.36 -42.15
N ASN A 121 19.90 -5.54 -41.60
CA ASN A 121 18.81 -6.44 -42.01
C ASN A 121 17.64 -6.46 -41.02
N GLY A 122 17.53 -5.44 -40.17
CA GLY A 122 16.47 -5.34 -39.19
C GLY A 122 16.49 -4.01 -38.46
N VAL A 123 15.56 -3.84 -37.53
CA VAL A 123 15.46 -2.67 -36.67
C VAL A 123 15.89 -3.04 -35.26
N CYS A 124 16.87 -2.31 -34.71
CA CYS A 124 17.35 -2.52 -33.34
C CYS A 124 16.40 -1.92 -32.30
N ASN A 125 16.00 -2.73 -31.32
CA ASN A 125 15.38 -2.23 -30.10
C ASN A 125 16.47 -1.89 -29.08
N TYR A 126 16.73 -0.59 -28.89
CA TYR A 126 17.78 -0.10 -27.99
C TYR A 126 17.43 -0.22 -26.49
N ASP A 127 16.19 -0.52 -26.14
CA ASP A 127 15.81 -0.77 -24.73
C ASP A 127 16.10 -2.23 -24.36
N LEU A 128 15.89 -3.16 -25.29
CA LEU A 128 16.04 -4.61 -25.07
C LEU A 128 17.37 -5.18 -25.57
N GLY A 129 18.01 -4.53 -26.55
CA GLY A 129 19.20 -5.03 -27.25
C GLY A 129 18.88 -6.12 -28.28
N GLU A 130 17.64 -6.16 -28.76
CA GLU A 130 17.14 -7.22 -29.64
C GLU A 130 16.86 -6.70 -31.04
N CYS A 131 17.17 -7.53 -32.06
CA CYS A 131 16.93 -7.23 -33.45
C CYS A 131 15.58 -7.74 -33.92
N ARG A 132 14.80 -6.86 -34.57
CA ARG A 132 13.62 -7.25 -35.35
C ARG A 132 14.02 -7.36 -36.82
N CYS A 133 14.39 -8.56 -37.24
CA CYS A 133 14.86 -8.85 -38.59
C CYS A 133 13.73 -8.73 -39.63
N PHE A 134 14.08 -8.29 -40.84
CA PHE A 134 13.16 -8.31 -41.98
C PHE A 134 12.92 -9.75 -42.46
N HIS A 135 11.88 -9.96 -43.28
CA HIS A 135 11.57 -11.28 -43.82
C HIS A 135 12.77 -11.89 -44.55
N GLY A 136 13.13 -13.12 -44.19
CA GLY A 136 14.27 -13.85 -44.77
C GLY A 136 15.58 -13.71 -44.00
N TYR A 137 15.62 -12.94 -42.91
CA TYR A 137 16.79 -12.76 -42.04
C TYR A 137 16.50 -13.24 -40.61
N ALA A 138 17.53 -13.69 -39.90
CA ALA A 138 17.49 -14.16 -38.52
C ALA A 138 18.64 -13.53 -37.73
#